data_AF-A0A371H3S0-F1
#
_entry.id   AF-A0A371H3S0-F1
#
_cell.length_a   1.000
_cell.length_b   1.000
_cell.length_c   1.000
_cell.angle_alpha   90.00
_cell.angle_beta   90.00
_cell.angle_gamma   90.00
#
_symmetry.space_group_name_H-M   'P 1'
#
loop_
_entity.id
_entity.type
_entity.pdbx_description
1 polymer ?
#
loop_
_entity_poly.entity_id
_entity_poly.type
_entity_poly.pdbx_seq_one_letter_code
_entity_poly.pdbx_strand_id
1 'polypeptide(L)' 'MENNNRTLKELATPDMVYQPWCIQYPQLEPAQTYELKFGLIHLLPKFHGLAGEDPHKHLKKFHVVYSTMRP' A
#
# COMPACT_ATOMS: atom_id res chain seq x y z
N MET A 1 -4.85 16.94 -34.11
CA MET A 1 -5.62 16.54 -32.93
C MET A 1 -5.75 15.04 -33.00
N GLU A 2 -5.07 14.32 -32.13
CA GLU A 2 -4.94 12.87 -32.21
C GLU A 2 -6.25 12.20 -31.74
N ASN A 3 -6.76 11.29 -32.56
CA ASN A 3 -8.06 10.67 -32.38
C ASN A 3 -7.98 9.50 -31.38
N ASN A 4 -8.53 9.71 -30.18
CA ASN A 4 -8.56 8.73 -29.08
C ASN A 4 -9.70 7.71 -29.20
N ASN A 5 -9.85 7.06 -30.35
CA ASN A 5 -10.82 5.98 -30.55
C ASN A 5 -10.31 4.66 -29.93
N ARG A 6 -10.18 4.61 -28.59
CA ARG A 6 -9.86 3.37 -27.87
C ARG A 6 -11.15 2.58 -27.62
N THR A 7 -11.12 1.30 -27.93
CA THR A 7 -12.23 0.38 -27.65
C THR A 7 -12.36 0.11 -26.14
N LEU A 8 -13.56 -0.23 -25.67
CA LEU A 8 -13.83 -0.50 -24.25
C LEU A 8 -12.92 -1.61 -23.69
N LYS A 9 -12.53 -2.56 -24.54
CA LYS A 9 -11.54 -3.60 -24.24
C LYS A 9 -10.15 -3.03 -24.00
N GLU A 10 -9.71 -2.05 -24.79
CA GLU A 10 -8.41 -1.37 -24.62
C GLU A 10 -8.40 -0.47 -23.38
N LEU A 11 -9.55 0.09 -22.99
CA LEU A 11 -9.69 0.83 -21.73
C LEU A 11 -9.69 -0.10 -20.50
N ALA A 12 -10.14 -1.35 -20.67
CA ALA A 12 -10.16 -2.37 -19.62
C ALA A 12 -8.85 -3.16 -19.53
N THR A 13 -8.00 -3.11 -20.55
CA THR A 13 -6.63 -3.63 -20.47
C THR A 13 -5.85 -2.71 -19.53
N PRO A 14 -5.40 -3.19 -18.37
CA PRO A 14 -4.51 -2.40 -17.52
C PRO A 14 -3.29 -2.05 -18.36
N ASP A 15 -2.97 -0.76 -18.46
CA ASP A 15 -1.71 -0.34 -19.07
C ASP A 15 -0.58 -0.97 -18.23
N MET A 16 0.04 -2.02 -18.78
CA MET A 16 1.07 -2.79 -18.09
C MET A 16 2.39 -2.02 -17.96
N VAL A 17 2.42 -0.74 -18.35
CA VAL A 17 3.32 0.22 -17.72
C VAL A 17 2.90 0.32 -16.26
N TYR A 18 3.30 -0.69 -15.48
CA TYR A 18 3.20 -0.72 -14.03
C TYR A 18 3.51 0.69 -13.56
N GLN A 19 2.51 1.39 -13.01
CA GLN A 19 2.84 2.48 -12.12
C GLN A 19 3.86 1.88 -11.16
N PRO A 20 5.09 2.44 -11.07
CA PRO A 20 6.02 1.98 -10.05
C PRO A 20 5.23 1.99 -8.76
N TRP A 21 5.25 0.85 -8.06
CA TRP A 21 4.48 0.64 -6.85
C TRP A 21 4.46 1.96 -6.07
N CYS A 22 3.28 2.46 -5.70
CA CYS A 22 3.18 3.69 -4.89
C CYS A 22 4.01 3.60 -3.59
N ILE A 23 4.49 2.40 -3.29
CA ILE A 23 5.46 2.04 -2.28
C ILE A 23 6.85 1.98 -2.92
N GLN A 24 7.68 2.98 -2.64
CA GLN A 24 9.10 2.91 -2.93
C GLN A 24 9.78 2.10 -1.83
N TYR A 25 10.43 1.00 -2.22
CA TYR A 25 11.32 0.28 -1.32
C TYR A 25 12.66 1.05 -1.25
N PRO A 26 13.16 1.39 -0.05
CA PRO A 26 14.49 1.95 0.07
C PRO A 26 15.54 0.95 -0.44
N GLN A 27 16.63 1.44 -1.04
CA GLN A 27 17.77 0.59 -1.35
C GLN A 27 18.37 0.13 -0.01
N LEU A 28 18.37 -1.20 0.19
CA LEU A 28 18.83 -1.82 1.42
C LEU A 28 20.28 -2.27 1.27
N GLU A 29 21.07 -2.05 2.33
CA GLU A 29 22.38 -2.69 2.44
C GLU A 29 22.19 -4.23 2.47
N PRO A 30 22.95 -5.03 1.71
CA PRO A 30 22.79 -6.49 1.65
C PRO A 30 22.87 -7.22 3.00
N ALA A 31 23.46 -6.58 4.01
CA ALA A 31 23.60 -7.12 5.36
C ALA A 31 22.42 -6.78 6.30
N GLN A 32 21.45 -5.99 5.85
CA GLN A 32 20.38 -5.49 6.71
C GLN A 32 19.19 -6.47 6.72
N THR A 33 19.03 -7.17 7.84
CA THR A 33 17.88 -8.05 8.06
C THR A 33 16.74 -7.26 8.70
N TYR A 34 15.56 -7.29 8.07
CA TYR A 34 14.34 -6.76 8.67
C TYR A 34 13.70 -7.83 9.55
N GLU A 35 13.58 -7.55 10.85
CA GLU A 35 12.85 -8.39 11.77
C GLU A 35 11.47 -7.78 12.06
N LEU A 36 10.43 -8.57 11.81
CA LEU A 36 9.09 -8.22 12.27
C LEU A 36 9.00 -8.52 13.76
N LYS A 37 8.87 -7.47 14.58
CA LYS A 37 8.63 -7.62 16.02
C LYS A 37 7.24 -8.17 16.26
N PHE A 38 7.13 -9.49 16.41
CA PHE A 38 5.85 -10.18 16.63
C PHE A 38 5.09 -9.61 17.84
N GLY A 39 5.82 -9.20 18.88
CA GLY A 39 5.28 -8.52 20.05
C GLY A 39 4.55 -7.21 19.76
N LEU A 40 4.70 -6.59 18.58
CA LEU A 40 4.00 -5.37 18.19
C LEU A 40 2.81 -5.62 17.25
N ILE A 41 2.65 -6.83 16.70
CA ILE A 41 1.58 -7.15 15.74
C ILE A 41 0.20 -6.94 16.36
N HIS A 42 0.05 -7.24 17.65
CA HIS A 42 -1.22 -7.09 18.36
C HIS A 42 -1.71 -5.64 18.47
N LEU A 43 -0.82 -4.66 18.32
CA LEU A 43 -1.14 -3.23 18.37
C LEU A 43 -1.57 -2.69 17.00
N LEU A 44 -1.29 -3.40 15.91
CA LEU A 44 -1.67 -2.95 14.57
C LEU A 44 -3.20 -2.89 14.45
N PRO A 45 -3.75 -1.80 13.89
CA PRO A 45 -5.18 -1.75 13.62
C PRO A 45 -5.56 -2.83 12.60
N LYS A 46 -6.74 -3.43 12.80
CA LYS A 46 -7.29 -4.42 11.86
C LYS A 46 -8.24 -3.75 10.86
N PHE A 47 -8.23 -4.24 9.63
CA PHE A 47 -9.15 -3.89 8.57
C PHE A 47 -9.85 -5.18 8.12
N HIS A 48 -11.18 -5.18 8.12
CA HIS A 48 -12.00 -6.34 7.80
C HIS A 48 -12.68 -6.22 6.43
N GLY A 49 -12.60 -5.05 5.79
CA GLY A 49 -13.20 -4.80 4.48
C GLY A 49 -14.73 -4.69 4.54
N LEU A 50 -15.28 -4.32 5.69
CA LEU A 50 -16.73 -4.16 5.85
C LEU A 50 -17.20 -2.87 5.17
N ALA A 51 -18.47 -2.84 4.74
CA ALA A 51 -19.06 -1.71 3.99
C ALA A 51 -19.03 -0.35 4.72
N GLY A 52 -18.75 -0.34 6.03
CA GLY A 52 -18.58 0.89 6.83
C GLY A 52 -17.12 1.24 7.18
N GLU A 53 -16.16 0.42 6.79
CA GLU A 53 -14.74 0.70 7.02
C GLU A 53 -14.16 1.52 5.87
N ASP A 54 -13.64 2.71 6.18
CA ASP A 54 -12.97 3.56 5.20
C ASP A 54 -11.48 3.19 5.09
N PRO A 55 -10.98 2.78 3.90
CA PRO A 55 -9.58 2.41 3.70
C PRO A 55 -8.60 3.55 4.03
N HIS A 56 -8.95 4.79 3.71
CA HIS A 56 -8.06 5.94 3.92
C HIS A 56 -7.89 6.26 5.41
N LYS A 57 -8.98 6.21 6.18
CA LYS A 57 -8.99 6.35 7.64
C LYS A 57 -8.21 5.22 8.29
N HIS A 58 -8.34 4.00 7.77
CA HIS A 58 -7.56 2.87 8.25
C HIS A 58 -6.06 3.11 8.06
N LEU A 59 -5.62 3.53 6.87
CA LEU A 59 -4.21 3.85 6.59
C LEU A 59 -3.67 4.97 7.49
N LYS A 60 -4.46 6.03 7.73
CA LYS A 60 -4.09 7.10 8.67
C LYS A 60 -3.90 6.56 10.09
N LYS A 61 -4.81 5.70 10.56
CA LYS A 61 -4.71 5.06 11.88
C LYS A 61 -3.48 4.17 11.97
N PHE A 62 -3.21 3.38 10.93
CA PHE A 62 -2.02 2.55 10.83
C PHE A 62 -0.75 3.39 10.96
N HIS A 63 -0.63 4.48 10.20
CA HIS A 63 0.52 5.38 10.26
C HIS A 63 0.73 5.94 11.68
N VAL A 64 -0.33 6.47 12.31
CA VAL A 64 -0.23 7.01 13.67
C VAL A 64 0.25 5.96 14.67
N VAL A 65 -0.36 4.76 14.65
CA VAL A 65 0.02 3.66 15.55
C VAL A 65 1.48 3.26 15.32
N TYR A 66 1.88 3.03 14.07
CA TYR A 66 3.23 2.64 13.72
C TYR A 66 4.27 3.70 14.14
N SER A 67 3.99 4.99 13.94
CA SER A 67 4.90 6.08 14.37
C SER A 67 5.07 6.16 15.89
N THR A 68 4.11 5.65 16.66
CA THR A 68 4.20 5.61 18.13
C THR A 68 4.82 4.33 18.68
N MET A 69 4.99 3.30 17.85
CA MET A 69 5.68 2.08 18.23
C MET A 69 7.16 2.38 18.42
N ARG A 70 7.62 2.31 19.66
CA ARG A 70 9.06 2.35 19.95
C ARG A 70 9.66 0.98 19.65
N PRO A 71 10.87 0.92 19.04
CA PRO A 71 11.61 -0.32 18.87
C PRO A 71 11.85 -1.02 20.21
#